data_AF-A0A7W7MWV4-F1
#
_entry.id   AF-A0A7W7MWV4-F1
#
_cell.length_a   1.000
_cell.length_b   1.000
_cell.length_c   1.000
_cell.angle_alpha   90.00
_cell.angle_beta   90.00
_cell.angle_gamma   90.00
#
_symmetry.space_group_name_H-M   'P 1'
#
loop_
_entity.id
_entity.type
_entity.pdbx_description
1 polymer ?
#
loop_
_entity_poly.entity_id
_entity_poly.type
_entity_poly.pdbx_seq_one_letter_code
_entity_poly.pdbx_strand_id
1 'polypeptide(L)' 'MRAVLHGREVDAPALCREIERRCPGVMAWFGAHTLRWWALMWWGSWRLVEASTPKELVTAIESARSRRPAGW' A
#
# COMPACT_ATOMS: atom_id res chain seq x y z
N MET A 1 -12.97 -5.12 -9.78
CA MET A 1 -13.14 -5.75 -8.45
C MET A 1 -13.47 -4.63 -7.46
N ARG A 2 -14.54 -4.80 -6.68
CA ARG A 2 -15.05 -3.83 -5.68
C ARG A 2 -14.54 -4.25 -4.30
N ALA A 3 -13.96 -3.35 -3.52
CA ALA A 3 -13.55 -3.63 -2.13
C ALA A 3 -14.58 -3.03 -1.17
N VAL A 4 -14.78 -3.62 0.01
CA VAL A 4 -15.71 -3.08 1.01
C VAL A 4 -14.90 -2.64 2.22
N LEU A 5 -15.03 -1.35 2.58
CA LEU A 5 -14.45 -0.74 3.76
C LEU A 5 -15.58 -0.16 4.60
N HIS A 6 -15.75 -0.62 5.84
CA HIS A 6 -16.79 -0.14 6.77
C HIS A 6 -18.21 -0.14 6.17
N GLY A 7 -18.57 -1.16 5.38
CA GLY A 7 -19.89 -1.26 4.74
C GLY A 7 -20.09 -0.34 3.53
N ARG A 8 -19.06 0.38 3.08
CA ARG A 8 -19.07 1.14 1.81
C ARG A 8 -18.24 0.43 0.76
N GLU A 9 -18.81 0.32 -0.41
CA GLU A 9 -18.10 -0.12 -1.61
C GLU A 9 -17.08 0.96 -2.00
N VAL A 10 -15.83 0.55 -2.18
CA VAL A 10 -14.73 1.40 -2.63
C VAL A 10 -14.13 0.85 -3.91
N ASP A 11 -13.79 1.76 -4.82
CA ASP A 11 -13.08 1.44 -6.06
C ASP A 11 -11.61 1.17 -5.73
N ALA A 12 -11.32 -0.09 -5.41
CA ALA A 12 -9.98 -0.52 -5.05
C ALA A 12 -8.95 -0.23 -6.15
N PRO A 13 -9.22 -0.54 -7.43
CA PRO A 13 -8.34 -0.15 -8.53
C PRO A 13 -8.03 1.36 -8.60
N ALA A 14 -9.02 2.24 -8.44
CA ALA A 14 -8.78 3.69 -8.46
C ALA A 14 -7.90 4.13 -7.29
N LEU A 15 -8.13 3.58 -6.09
CA LEU A 15 -7.33 3.86 -4.90
C LEU A 15 -5.89 3.35 -5.04
N CYS A 16 -5.68 2.14 -5.58
CA CYS A 16 -4.35 1.62 -5.86
C CYS A 16 -3.57 2.54 -6.80
N ARG A 17 -4.19 2.98 -7.90
CA ARG A 17 -3.57 3.92 -8.85
C ARG A 17 -3.22 5.27 -8.21
N GLU A 18 -4.04 5.75 -7.28
CA GLU A 18 -3.76 6.97 -6.53
C GLU A 18 -2.54 6.79 -5.61
N ILE A 19 -2.45 5.65 -4.91
CA ILE A 19 -1.30 5.32 -4.05
C ILE A 19 -0.03 5.22 -4.90
N GLU A 20 -0.06 4.49 -6.01
CA GLU A 20 1.10 4.33 -6.90
C GLU A 20 1.57 5.65 -7.50
N ARG A 21 0.63 6.57 -7.79
CA ARG A 21 0.96 7.94 -8.24
C ARG A 21 1.65 8.77 -7.16
N ARG A 22 1.19 8.67 -5.91
CA ARG A 22 1.79 9.39 -4.75
C ARG A 22 3.09 8.78 -4.28
N CYS A 23 3.26 7.47 -4.49
CA CYS A 23 4.40 6.69 -4.03
C CYS A 23 5.08 6.00 -5.22
N PRO A 24 5.95 6.70 -5.98
CA PRO A 24 6.63 6.12 -7.14
C PRO A 24 7.44 4.87 -6.79
N GLY A 25 7.36 3.81 -7.60
CA GLY A 25 8.08 2.55 -7.37
C GLY A 25 7.42 1.62 -6.34
N VAL A 26 6.16 1.89 -5.99
CA VAL A 26 5.31 0.99 -5.21
C VAL A 26 4.32 0.29 -6.15
N MET A 27 3.99 -0.96 -5.86
CA MET A 27 2.87 -1.69 -6.43
C MET A 27 1.83 -1.92 -5.33
N ALA A 28 0.60 -1.43 -5.50
CA ALA A 28 -0.41 -1.46 -4.45
C ALA A 28 -1.61 -2.32 -4.84
N TRP A 29 -2.18 -3.08 -3.90
CA TRP A 29 -3.39 -3.88 -4.13
C TRP A 29 -4.24 -4.02 -2.87
N PHE A 30 -5.51 -4.38 -3.07
CA PHE A 30 -6.41 -4.79 -2.00
C PHE A 30 -6.54 -6.31 -1.98
N GLY A 31 -6.22 -6.93 -0.85
CA GLY A 31 -6.34 -8.37 -0.65
C GLY A 31 -7.75 -8.72 -0.23
N ALA A 32 -8.61 -9.13 -1.17
CA ALA A 32 -10.03 -9.42 -0.92
C ALA A 32 -10.28 -10.48 0.18
N HIS A 33 -9.40 -11.46 0.32
CA HIS A 33 -9.51 -12.49 1.37
C HIS A 33 -9.08 -11.98 2.75
N THR A 34 -8.11 -11.08 2.79
CA THR A 34 -7.56 -10.51 4.04
C THR A 34 -8.28 -9.24 4.49
N LEU A 35 -9.05 -8.63 3.58
CA LEU A 35 -9.64 -7.30 3.71
C LEU A 35 -8.61 -6.21 4.09
N ARG A 36 -7.36 -6.38 3.64
CA ARG A 36 -6.24 -5.47 3.88
C ARG A 36 -5.69 -4.89 2.59
N TRP A 37 -5.07 -3.73 2.75
CA TRP A 37 -4.31 -3.05 1.71
C TRP A 37 -2.85 -3.46 1.81
N TRP A 38 -2.23 -3.66 0.66
CA TRP A 38 -0.88 -4.17 0.55
C TRP A 38 -0.08 -3.32 -0.44
N ALA A 39 1.20 -3.18 -0.16
CA ALA A 39 2.14 -2.48 -1.00
C ALA A 39 3.46 -3.25 -1.06
N LEU A 40 3.94 -3.51 -2.27
CA LEU A 40 5.29 -4.02 -2.52
C LEU A 40 6.17 -2.86 -3.00
N MET A 41 7.32 -2.68 -2.38
CA MET A 41 8.23 -1.57 -2.69
C MET A 41 9.69 -2.01 -2.62
N TRP A 42 10.54 -1.38 -3.43
CA TRP A 42 11.99 -1.54 -3.36
C TRP A 42 12.62 -0.35 -2.62
N TRP A 43 13.40 -0.63 -1.58
CA TRP A 43 14.16 0.38 -0.84
C TRP A 43 15.44 -0.23 -0.26
N GLY A 44 16.41 -0.54 -1.13
CA GLY A 44 17.61 -1.32 -0.80
C GLY A 44 17.35 -2.82 -0.59
N SER A 45 16.10 -3.19 -0.27
CA SER A 45 15.56 -4.55 -0.30
C SER A 45 14.07 -4.52 -0.64
N TRP A 46 13.51 -5.64 -1.09
CA TRP A 46 12.06 -5.79 -1.27
C TRP A 46 11.36 -5.74 0.09
N ARG A 47 10.34 -4.89 0.21
CA ARG A 47 9.51 -4.78 1.40
C ARG A 47 8.04 -4.90 1.04
N LEU A 48 7.36 -5.71 1.83
CA LEU A 48 5.91 -5.83 1.82
C LEU A 48 5.35 -5.05 3.01
N VAL A 49 4.41 -4.15 2.73
CA VAL A 49 3.75 -3.31 3.73
C VAL A 49 2.26 -3.60 3.69
N GLU A 50 1.63 -3.71 4.86
CA GLU A 50 0.19 -3.92 4.99
C GLU A 50 -0.46 -2.82 5.82
N ALA A 51 -1.74 -2.56 5.55
CA ALA A 51 -2.55 -1.61 6.31
C ALA A 51 -4.05 -1.92 6.21
N SER A 52 -4.84 -1.37 7.13
CA SER A 52 -6.30 -1.57 7.12
C SER A 52 -7.01 -0.60 6.17
N THR A 53 -6.39 0.55 5.86
CA THR A 53 -6.94 1.57 4.96
C THR A 53 -5.91 2.07 3.93
N PRO A 54 -6.35 2.66 2.80
CA PRO A 54 -5.45 3.28 1.83
C PRO A 54 -4.57 4.37 2.46
N LYS A 55 -5.13 5.16 3.38
CA LYS A 55 -4.43 6.26 4.05
C LYS A 55 -3.31 5.72 4.95
N GLU A 56 -3.62 4.70 5.74
CA GLU A 56 -2.61 4.02 6.57
C GLU A 56 -1.52 3.37 5.73
N LEU A 57 -1.87 2.82 4.55
CA LEU A 57 -0.89 2.23 3.64
C LEU A 57 0.12 3.28 3.17
N VAL A 58 -0.33 4.47 2.78
CA VAL A 58 0.55 5.58 2.38
C VAL A 58 1.49 5.96 3.53
N THR A 59 0.96 6.14 4.74
CA THR A 59 1.78 6.44 5.92
C THR A 59 2.80 5.33 6.23
N ALA A 60 2.42 4.07 6.05
CA ALA A 60 3.31 2.92 6.25
C ALA A 60 4.43 2.86 5.19
N ILE A 61 4.12 3.16 3.92
CA ILE A 61 5.10 3.28 2.84
C ILE A 61 6.10 4.40 3.15
N GLU A 62 5.62 5.58 3.52
CA GLU A 62 6.48 6.73 3.85
C GLU A 62 7.41 6.39 5.03
N SER A 63 6.85 5.79 6.08
CA SER A 63 7.63 5.32 7.24
C SER A 63 8.67 4.27 6.85
N ALA A 64 8.34 3.37 5.91
CA ALA A 64 9.26 2.34 5.42
C ALA A 64 10.42 2.95 4.62
N ARG A 65 10.19 4.04 3.87
CA ARG A 65 11.24 4.80 3.16
C ARG A 65 12.16 5.56 4.11
N SER A 66 11.63 6.12 5.19
CA SER A 66 12.45 6.83 6.18
C SER A 66 13.38 5.90 6.96
N ARG A 67 13.06 4.60 7.02
CA ARG A 67 13.97 3.59 7.60
C ARG A 67 15.08 3.30 6.60
N ARG A 68 16.29 3.78 6.89
CA ARG A 68 17.48 3.50 6.09
C ARG A 68 17.64 1.99 5.89
N PRO A 69 17.83 1.50 4.65
CA PRO A 69 18.19 0.11 4.45
C PRO A 69 19.51 -0.16 5.16
N ALA A 70 19.58 -1.24 5.94
CA ALA A 70 20.84 -1.64 6.55
C ALA A 70 21.77 -2.09 5.41
N GLY A 71 22.90 -1.38 5.25
CA GLY A 71 23.94 -1.70 4.26
C GLY A 71 23.83 -0.90 2.97
N TRP A 72 24.44 0.28 2.96
CA TRP A 72 25.09 0.90 1.80
C TRP A 72 26.45 1.39 2.28
#